data_AF-A0A8T6PGU3-F1
#
_entry.id   AF-A0A8T6PGU3-F1
#
_cell.length_a   1.000
_cell.length_b   1.000
_cell.length_c   1.000
_cell.angle_alpha   90.00
_cell.angle_beta   90.00
_cell.angle_gamma   90.00
#
_symmetry.space_group_name_H-M   'P 1'
#
loop_
_entity.id
_entity.type
_entity.pdbx_description
1 polymer ?
#
loop_
_entity_poly.entity_id
_entity_poly.type
_entity_poly.pdbx_seq_one_letter_code
_entity_poly.pdbx_strand_id
1 'polypeptide(L)'
;IRDREHAFPDFTLAYFPDNDFNSHAQGPESAAHTLTQFDDYLGQIFDAYGGIDQMLGDIAIIITGDHSQSNIVSDPNDAAILLSEVLQDFSAAELGKGWDDGTDIILCPNGRVASIYHRNLTQENADQIIANLLQEPRIDQVIYSGRHLGSSDSGYHVVTRDRGKLQFEKASGQQETLHDLYGTRWAWRGDLGVFGETESDDNVTIFPEYPNPFERIAGILESSRSGHIWATARIGHDFVIPGIDAHAGGGSHGSLHSLDSSPPMFVAGTTSDIQLPQHPRSIDLVPLSLKILNIDPEKVE
;
A
#
# COMPACT_ATOMS: atom_id res chain seq x y z
N ILE A 1 32.37 -22.98 12.67
CA ILE A 1 31.41 -23.98 12.13
C ILE A 1 32.17 -24.77 11.04
N ARG A 2 32.27 -26.10 11.14
CA ARG A 2 33.22 -26.92 10.34
C ARG A 2 32.68 -27.40 8.99
N ASP A 3 31.46 -27.02 8.64
CA ASP A 3 30.90 -27.21 7.31
C ASP A 3 30.00 -26.00 7.01
N ARG A 4 30.54 -25.01 6.29
CA ARG A 4 29.82 -23.75 5.98
C ARG A 4 28.88 -23.89 4.79
N GLU A 5 29.18 -24.83 3.87
CA GLU A 5 28.39 -25.10 2.66
C GLU A 5 26.95 -25.56 2.96
N HIS A 6 26.63 -25.89 4.22
CA HIS A 6 25.29 -26.34 4.64
C HIS A 6 24.72 -25.56 5.84
N ALA A 7 25.26 -24.37 6.14
CA ALA A 7 24.77 -23.57 7.27
C ALA A 7 23.39 -22.95 7.01
N PHE A 8 23.04 -22.70 5.75
CA PHE A 8 21.74 -22.18 5.31
C PHE A 8 21.21 -22.99 4.11
N PRO A 9 19.88 -23.07 3.93
CA PRO A 9 19.30 -23.56 2.67
C PRO A 9 19.57 -22.57 1.53
N ASP A 10 19.39 -23.01 0.28
CA ASP A 10 19.60 -22.20 -0.93
C ASP A 10 18.76 -20.90 -0.95
N PHE A 11 17.61 -20.90 -0.26
CA PHE A 11 16.78 -19.72 -0.07
C PHE A 11 16.17 -19.71 1.33
N THR A 12 16.27 -18.57 2.03
CA THR A 12 15.63 -18.33 3.32
C THR A 12 14.79 -17.08 3.25
N LEU A 13 13.51 -17.18 3.63
CA LEU A 13 12.65 -16.03 3.88
C LEU A 13 12.40 -15.92 5.39
N ALA A 14 12.75 -14.77 5.97
CA ALA A 14 12.52 -14.46 7.37
C ALA A 14 11.64 -13.21 7.50
N TYR A 15 10.72 -13.22 8.45
CA TYR A 15 9.77 -12.14 8.71
C TYR A 15 9.88 -11.68 10.16
N PHE A 16 9.98 -10.36 10.37
CA PHE A 16 10.22 -9.73 11.67
C PHE A 16 9.13 -8.68 11.95
N PRO A 17 7.98 -9.09 12.55
CA PRO A 17 6.80 -8.21 12.67
C PRO A 17 6.90 -7.17 13.78
N ASP A 18 7.82 -7.31 14.73
CA ASP A 18 7.80 -6.55 15.99
C ASP A 18 7.80 -5.03 15.78
N ASN A 19 8.48 -4.54 14.74
CA ASN A 19 8.52 -3.10 14.46
C ASN A 19 7.14 -2.54 14.09
N ASP A 20 6.33 -3.32 13.36
CA ASP A 20 4.97 -2.94 12.99
C ASP A 20 4.09 -2.77 14.24
N PHE A 21 4.08 -3.80 15.11
CA PHE A 21 3.33 -3.76 16.37
C PHE A 21 3.77 -2.63 17.30
N ASN A 22 5.08 -2.45 17.45
CA ASN A 22 5.62 -1.39 18.30
C ASN A 22 5.23 -0.03 17.74
N SER A 23 5.41 0.19 16.43
CA SER A 23 5.05 1.46 15.80
C SER A 23 3.56 1.75 15.89
N HIS A 24 2.67 0.76 15.73
CA HIS A 24 1.25 0.92 16.01
C HIS A 24 0.96 1.40 17.44
N ALA A 25 1.74 0.95 18.43
CA ALA A 25 1.53 1.30 19.83
C ALA A 25 2.12 2.66 20.23
N GLN A 26 3.27 3.05 19.69
CA GLN A 26 4.05 4.19 20.20
C GLN A 26 4.56 5.17 19.13
N GLY A 27 4.24 4.92 17.86
CA GLY A 27 4.62 5.72 16.70
C GLY A 27 5.92 5.26 16.03
N PRO A 28 6.09 5.53 14.72
CA PRO A 28 7.24 5.10 13.92
C PRO A 28 8.59 5.57 14.45
N GLU A 29 8.69 6.81 14.96
CA GLU A 29 9.95 7.34 15.48
C GLU A 29 10.40 6.61 16.75
N SER A 30 9.48 6.45 17.71
CA SER A 30 9.74 5.73 18.96
C SER A 30 10.01 4.23 18.72
N ALA A 31 9.36 3.63 17.72
CA ALA A 31 9.54 2.22 17.37
C ALA A 31 10.88 1.89 16.71
N ALA A 32 11.63 2.90 16.23
CA ALA A 32 12.94 2.71 15.60
C ALA A 32 13.94 1.94 16.48
N HIS A 33 13.77 1.95 17.81
CA HIS A 33 14.59 1.12 18.70
C HIS A 33 14.47 -0.40 18.42
N THR A 34 13.32 -0.86 17.92
CA THR A 34 13.13 -2.26 17.49
C THR A 34 14.11 -2.62 16.36
N LEU A 35 14.39 -1.67 15.47
CA LEU A 35 15.34 -1.87 14.38
C LEU A 35 16.78 -1.95 14.89
N THR A 36 17.12 -1.25 15.98
CA THR A 36 18.43 -1.41 16.65
C THR A 36 18.62 -2.83 17.19
N GLN A 37 17.58 -3.41 17.80
CA GLN A 37 17.65 -4.81 18.26
C GLN A 37 17.80 -5.79 17.10
N PHE A 38 17.09 -5.54 15.98
CA PHE A 38 17.25 -6.33 14.77
C PHE A 38 18.68 -6.25 14.20
N ASP A 39 19.27 -5.05 14.15
CA ASP A 39 20.67 -4.83 13.74
C ASP A 39 21.66 -5.61 14.63
N ASP A 40 21.48 -5.57 15.95
CA ASP A 40 22.29 -6.35 16.90
C ASP A 40 22.19 -7.87 16.66
N TYR A 41 21.00 -8.38 16.30
CA TYR A 41 20.82 -9.79 15.97
C TYR A 41 21.47 -10.15 14.62
N LEU A 42 21.39 -9.29 13.61
CA LEU A 42 22.11 -9.47 12.35
C LEU A 42 23.62 -9.53 12.60
N GLY A 43 24.16 -8.63 13.43
CA GLY A 43 25.57 -8.64 13.83
C GLY A 43 25.99 -9.97 14.46
N GLN A 44 25.18 -10.53 15.36
CA GLN A 44 25.45 -11.84 15.97
C GLN A 44 25.43 -12.99 14.94
N ILE A 45 24.53 -12.93 13.95
CA ILE A 45 24.48 -13.91 12.85
C ILE A 45 25.76 -13.81 12.01
N PHE A 46 26.18 -12.60 11.66
CA PHE A 46 27.43 -12.35 10.92
C PHE A 46 28.64 -12.89 11.68
N ASP A 47 28.77 -12.57 12.97
CA ASP A 47 29.86 -13.06 13.81
C ASP A 47 29.89 -14.58 13.91
N ALA A 48 28.73 -15.22 14.07
CA ALA A 48 28.62 -16.68 14.13
C ALA A 48 29.02 -17.36 12.81
N TYR A 49 28.75 -16.72 11.66
CA TYR A 49 29.15 -17.20 10.34
C TYR A 49 30.67 -17.03 10.10
N GLY A 50 31.27 -15.99 10.70
CA GLY A 50 32.70 -15.69 10.64
C GLY A 50 33.01 -14.27 10.17
N GLY A 51 32.08 -13.33 10.34
CA GLY A 51 32.16 -11.94 9.94
C GLY A 51 31.30 -11.62 8.71
N ILE A 52 30.93 -10.35 8.58
CA ILE A 52 30.08 -9.85 7.48
C ILE A 52 30.70 -10.12 6.10
N ASP A 53 32.00 -9.89 5.94
CA ASP A 53 32.69 -10.11 4.65
C ASP A 53 32.62 -11.57 4.21
N GLN A 54 32.76 -12.50 5.15
CA GLN A 54 32.66 -13.93 4.85
C GLN A 54 31.22 -14.31 4.48
N MET A 55 30.23 -13.77 5.20
CA MET A 55 28.83 -14.05 4.89
C MET A 55 28.43 -13.49 3.52
N LEU A 56 28.76 -12.22 3.23
CA LEU A 56 28.44 -11.59 1.95
C LEU A 56 29.25 -12.15 0.77
N GLY A 57 30.35 -12.87 1.04
CA GLY A 57 31.08 -13.64 0.02
C GLY A 57 30.35 -14.91 -0.43
N ASP A 58 29.51 -15.48 0.45
CA ASP A 58 28.82 -16.76 0.22
C ASP A 58 27.30 -16.59 0.04
N ILE A 59 26.70 -15.54 0.62
CA ILE A 59 25.24 -15.35 0.76
C ILE A 59 24.87 -13.93 0.34
N ALA A 60 23.94 -13.82 -0.62
CA ALA A 60 23.27 -12.57 -0.92
C ALA A 60 22.16 -12.30 0.10
N ILE A 61 22.07 -11.07 0.58
CA ILE A 61 21.07 -10.63 1.56
C ILE A 61 20.23 -9.52 0.93
N ILE A 62 18.91 -9.68 0.99
CA ILE A 62 17.93 -8.64 0.64
C ILE A 62 17.10 -8.34 1.89
N ILE A 63 17.05 -7.07 2.31
CA ILE A 63 16.23 -6.59 3.44
C ILE A 63 15.29 -5.53 2.92
N THR A 64 13.99 -5.68 3.20
CA THR A 64 12.97 -4.70 2.85
C THR A 64 11.80 -4.74 3.83
N GLY A 65 10.90 -3.76 3.74
CA GLY A 65 9.60 -3.77 4.42
C GLY A 65 8.49 -4.07 3.42
N ASP A 66 7.36 -4.55 3.92
CA ASP A 66 6.12 -4.67 3.16
C ASP A 66 5.39 -3.32 3.01
N HIS A 67 5.54 -2.43 4.00
CA HIS A 67 5.08 -1.04 3.97
C HIS A 67 5.87 -0.15 4.93
N SER A 68 5.57 1.16 4.90
CA SER A 68 6.00 2.15 5.90
C SER A 68 4.82 2.57 6.76
N GLN A 69 5.03 3.47 7.73
CA GLN A 69 3.99 3.97 8.63
C GLN A 69 4.12 5.48 8.86
N SER A 70 2.98 6.12 9.14
CA SER A 70 2.84 7.52 9.51
C SER A 70 2.21 7.66 10.90
N ASN A 71 2.45 8.80 11.56
CA ASN A 71 1.88 9.08 12.87
C ASN A 71 0.35 9.25 12.82
N ILE A 72 -0.32 8.80 13.88
CA ILE A 72 -1.74 9.02 14.16
C ILE A 72 -1.87 10.03 15.31
N VAL A 73 -2.87 10.91 15.23
CA VAL A 73 -3.10 11.93 16.27
C VAL A 73 -3.43 11.28 17.62
N SER A 74 -3.07 11.95 18.71
CA SER A 74 -3.16 11.35 20.05
C SER A 74 -4.57 11.31 20.65
N ASP A 75 -5.49 12.17 20.20
CA ASP A 75 -6.88 12.12 20.66
C ASP A 75 -7.63 11.01 19.90
N PRO A 76 -8.14 9.96 20.58
CA PRO A 76 -8.85 8.87 19.92
C PRO A 76 -10.07 9.32 19.12
N ASN A 77 -10.77 10.38 19.54
CA ASN A 77 -11.95 10.87 18.82
C ASN A 77 -11.57 11.58 17.52
N ASP A 78 -10.42 12.25 17.51
CA ASP A 78 -9.89 12.91 16.32
C ASP A 78 -9.32 11.85 15.37
N ALA A 79 -8.55 10.89 15.90
CA ALA A 79 -7.93 9.80 15.16
C ALA A 79 -8.94 8.89 14.44
N ALA A 80 -10.09 8.62 15.04
CA ALA A 80 -11.06 7.66 14.54
C ALA A 80 -12.05 8.26 13.52
N ILE A 81 -12.01 7.74 12.29
CA ILE A 81 -13.06 7.91 11.29
C ILE A 81 -14.04 6.73 11.40
N LEU A 82 -15.12 6.91 12.15
CA LEU A 82 -16.11 5.86 12.38
C LEU A 82 -17.02 5.68 11.15
N LEU A 83 -16.71 4.68 10.32
CA LEU A 83 -17.37 4.48 9.03
C LEU A 83 -18.87 4.20 9.15
N SER A 84 -19.33 3.58 10.23
CA SER A 84 -20.76 3.35 10.47
C SER A 84 -21.54 4.64 10.71
N GLU A 85 -20.88 5.70 11.21
CA GLU A 85 -21.50 7.03 11.32
C GLU A 85 -21.44 7.78 9.99
N VAL A 86 -20.29 7.72 9.30
CA VAL A 86 -20.13 8.35 7.97
C VAL A 86 -21.13 7.78 6.98
N LEU A 87 -21.42 6.48 7.04
CA LEU A 87 -22.34 5.77 6.15
C LEU A 87 -23.62 5.30 6.87
N GLN A 88 -24.12 6.08 7.82
CA GLN A 88 -25.30 5.76 8.64
C GLN A 88 -26.59 5.47 7.84
N ASP A 89 -26.68 5.92 6.59
CA ASP A 89 -27.82 5.67 5.69
C ASP A 89 -27.88 4.22 5.19
N PHE A 90 -26.84 3.43 5.45
CA PHE A 90 -26.69 2.05 5.01
C PHE A 90 -26.54 1.10 6.19
N SER A 91 -27.28 0.00 6.18
CA SER A 91 -27.16 -1.04 7.20
C SER A 91 -25.85 -1.82 7.03
N ALA A 92 -24.88 -1.54 7.89
CA ALA A 92 -23.57 -2.18 7.88
C ALA A 92 -23.57 -3.51 8.64
N ALA A 93 -22.87 -4.51 8.10
CA ALA A 93 -22.61 -5.75 8.82
C ALA A 93 -21.79 -5.49 10.10
N GLU A 94 -22.11 -6.24 11.16
CA GLU A 94 -21.29 -6.25 12.39
C GLU A 94 -19.89 -6.83 12.13
N LEU A 95 -18.92 -6.44 12.97
CA LEU A 95 -17.55 -6.92 12.88
C LEU A 95 -17.48 -8.47 12.86
N GLY A 96 -16.78 -9.01 11.86
CA GLY A 96 -16.60 -10.45 11.68
C GLY A 96 -17.85 -11.19 11.20
N LYS A 97 -18.95 -10.48 10.91
CA LYS A 97 -20.14 -11.03 10.26
C LYS A 97 -20.10 -10.76 8.76
N GLY A 98 -20.69 -11.69 8.02
CA GLY A 98 -20.90 -11.53 6.59
C GLY A 98 -22.29 -10.94 6.29
N TRP A 99 -22.70 -11.12 5.05
CA TRP A 99 -24.00 -10.76 4.51
C TRP A 99 -25.18 -11.46 5.22
N ASP A 100 -26.18 -10.69 5.70
CA ASP A 100 -27.51 -11.18 6.10
C ASP A 100 -28.66 -10.45 5.37
N ASP A 101 -29.92 -10.82 5.58
CA ASP A 101 -31.05 -10.24 4.83
C ASP A 101 -31.23 -8.72 5.01
N GLY A 102 -30.67 -8.13 6.07
CA GLY A 102 -30.74 -6.69 6.36
C GLY A 102 -29.46 -5.92 6.07
N THR A 103 -28.40 -6.57 5.58
CA THR A 103 -27.10 -5.93 5.34
C THR A 103 -27.05 -5.30 3.95
N ASP A 104 -26.86 -3.98 3.91
CA ASP A 104 -26.62 -3.21 2.68
C ASP A 104 -25.13 -3.20 2.32
N ILE A 105 -24.27 -2.97 3.32
CA ILE A 105 -22.83 -2.79 3.14
C ILE A 105 -21.98 -3.64 4.10
N ILE A 106 -20.79 -4.02 3.64
CA ILE A 106 -19.72 -4.54 4.50
C ILE A 106 -18.57 -3.54 4.46
N LEU A 107 -18.12 -3.14 5.64
CA LEU A 107 -17.05 -2.18 5.85
C LEU A 107 -15.80 -2.93 6.30
N CYS A 108 -14.72 -2.78 5.55
CA CYS A 108 -13.45 -3.43 5.80
C CYS A 108 -12.36 -2.36 5.99
N PRO A 109 -12.28 -1.70 7.16
CA PRO A 109 -11.17 -0.81 7.46
C PRO A 109 -9.87 -1.62 7.67
N ASN A 110 -8.75 -1.03 7.30
CA ASN A 110 -7.41 -1.51 7.58
C ASN A 110 -6.48 -0.28 7.75
N GLY A 111 -6.39 0.22 8.97
CA GLY A 111 -5.65 1.45 9.27
C GLY A 111 -6.19 2.64 8.47
N ARG A 112 -5.31 3.22 7.64
CA ARG A 112 -5.59 4.43 6.85
C ARG A 112 -6.29 4.18 5.51
N VAL A 113 -6.75 2.95 5.26
CA VAL A 113 -7.54 2.60 4.06
C VAL A 113 -8.78 1.80 4.45
N ALA A 114 -9.86 1.97 3.71
CA ALA A 114 -11.07 1.18 3.87
C ALA A 114 -11.60 0.68 2.53
N SER A 115 -11.99 -0.59 2.49
CA SER A 115 -12.70 -1.20 1.37
C SER A 115 -14.18 -1.32 1.73
N ILE A 116 -15.06 -0.88 0.83
CA ILE A 116 -16.50 -0.83 1.03
C ILE A 116 -17.17 -1.72 -0.01
N TYR A 117 -17.87 -2.74 0.47
CA TYR A 117 -18.70 -3.62 -0.34
C TYR A 117 -20.16 -3.24 -0.15
N HIS A 118 -20.95 -3.42 -1.20
CA HIS A 118 -22.37 -3.10 -1.20
C HIS A 118 -23.10 -4.23 -1.91
N ARG A 119 -24.18 -4.75 -1.31
CA ARG A 119 -24.84 -5.98 -1.82
C ARG A 119 -25.38 -5.81 -3.24
N ASN A 120 -26.05 -4.69 -3.49
CA ASN A 120 -26.72 -4.38 -4.76
C ASN A 120 -26.33 -2.97 -5.20
N LEU A 121 -25.07 -2.77 -5.60
CA LEU A 121 -24.57 -1.44 -5.95
C LEU A 121 -25.28 -0.91 -7.22
N THR A 122 -25.73 0.33 -7.14
CA THR A 122 -26.30 1.10 -8.25
C THR A 122 -25.56 2.43 -8.35
N GLN A 123 -25.72 3.17 -9.45
CA GLN A 123 -25.12 4.50 -9.55
C GLN A 123 -25.61 5.43 -8.43
N GLU A 124 -26.90 5.38 -8.08
CA GLU A 124 -27.52 6.24 -7.07
C GLU A 124 -26.94 6.00 -5.67
N ASN A 125 -26.82 4.75 -5.23
CA ASN A 125 -26.25 4.47 -3.91
C ASN A 125 -24.73 4.68 -3.88
N ALA A 126 -24.02 4.43 -4.99
CA ALA A 126 -22.60 4.77 -5.08
C ALA A 126 -22.37 6.29 -4.96
N ASP A 127 -23.17 7.10 -5.64
CA ASP A 127 -23.09 8.55 -5.55
C ASP A 127 -23.38 9.05 -4.11
N GLN A 128 -24.35 8.43 -3.42
CA GLN A 128 -24.64 8.73 -2.02
C GLN A 128 -23.47 8.35 -1.09
N ILE A 129 -22.87 7.16 -1.26
CA ILE A 129 -21.70 6.72 -0.47
C ILE A 129 -20.54 7.69 -0.69
N ILE A 130 -20.22 8.02 -1.95
CA ILE A 130 -19.14 8.94 -2.30
C ILE A 130 -19.42 10.32 -1.68
N ALA A 131 -20.63 10.84 -1.79
CA ALA A 131 -21.01 12.13 -1.21
C ALA A 131 -20.84 12.14 0.32
N ASN A 132 -21.27 11.08 1.02
CA ASN A 132 -21.14 10.96 2.47
C ASN A 132 -19.66 10.89 2.89
N LEU A 133 -18.83 10.11 2.19
CA LEU A 133 -17.38 10.04 2.45
C LEU A 133 -16.70 11.40 2.26
N LEU A 134 -17.06 12.17 1.24
CA LEU A 134 -16.47 13.48 0.97
C LEU A 134 -16.86 14.57 1.99
N GLN A 135 -17.95 14.36 2.74
CA GLN A 135 -18.35 15.26 3.82
C GLN A 135 -17.47 15.13 5.05
N GLU A 136 -16.82 13.98 5.26
CA GLU A 136 -15.85 13.76 6.32
C GLU A 136 -14.49 14.40 5.96
N PRO A 137 -14.08 15.52 6.59
CA PRO A 137 -12.85 16.23 6.22
C PRO A 137 -11.57 15.42 6.42
N ARG A 138 -11.59 14.37 7.25
CA ARG A 138 -10.44 13.50 7.53
C ARG A 138 -10.23 12.43 6.45
N ILE A 139 -11.17 12.24 5.52
CA ILE A 139 -10.99 11.39 4.34
C ILE A 139 -10.23 12.16 3.25
N ASP A 140 -9.24 11.50 2.65
CA ASP A 140 -8.33 12.10 1.67
C ASP A 140 -8.78 11.85 0.22
N GLN A 141 -8.99 10.58 -0.15
CA GLN A 141 -9.40 10.18 -1.49
C GLN A 141 -10.51 9.12 -1.41
N VAL A 142 -11.47 9.21 -2.32
CA VAL A 142 -12.46 8.17 -2.60
C VAL A 142 -12.18 7.61 -3.99
N ILE A 143 -12.06 6.29 -4.10
CA ILE A 143 -11.51 5.59 -5.26
C ILE A 143 -12.47 4.49 -5.69
N TYR A 144 -12.81 4.42 -6.98
CA TYR A 144 -13.71 3.40 -7.52
C TYR A 144 -13.47 3.16 -9.01
N SER A 145 -14.05 2.08 -9.55
CA SER A 145 -14.08 1.82 -11.00
C SER A 145 -15.50 1.98 -11.52
N GLY A 146 -15.65 2.65 -12.68
CA GLY A 146 -16.94 2.73 -13.35
C GLY A 146 -17.49 1.36 -13.78
N ARG A 147 -16.63 0.32 -13.90
CA ARG A 147 -17.06 -1.07 -14.11
C ARG A 147 -17.85 -1.63 -12.94
N HIS A 148 -17.43 -1.35 -11.70
CA HIS A 148 -18.13 -1.80 -10.50
C HIS A 148 -19.52 -1.18 -10.38
N LEU A 149 -19.72 0.02 -10.96
CA LEU A 149 -21.00 0.72 -11.00
C LEU A 149 -21.92 0.25 -12.14
N GLY A 150 -21.47 -0.70 -12.99
CA GLY A 150 -22.18 -1.10 -14.20
C GLY A 150 -22.33 0.02 -15.23
N SER A 151 -21.48 1.06 -15.15
CA SER A 151 -21.52 2.20 -16.04
C SER A 151 -20.87 1.87 -17.40
N SER A 152 -21.20 2.64 -18.44
CA SER A 152 -20.50 2.56 -19.73
C SER A 152 -19.05 3.08 -19.67
N ASP A 153 -18.69 3.76 -18.58
CA ASP A 153 -17.35 4.21 -18.28
C ASP A 153 -16.60 3.09 -17.54
N SER A 154 -15.57 2.54 -18.16
CA SER A 154 -14.78 1.47 -17.54
C SER A 154 -13.53 1.96 -16.81
N GLY A 155 -13.33 3.28 -16.75
CA GLY A 155 -12.15 3.89 -16.13
C GLY A 155 -12.10 3.74 -14.62
N TYR A 156 -10.95 4.15 -14.08
CA TYR A 156 -10.70 4.33 -12.66
C TYR A 156 -10.97 5.78 -12.29
N HIS A 157 -11.54 5.99 -11.11
CA HIS A 157 -11.89 7.32 -10.62
C HIS A 157 -11.28 7.57 -9.26
N VAL A 158 -10.80 8.80 -9.07
CA VAL A 158 -10.41 9.34 -7.77
C VAL A 158 -11.16 10.64 -7.58
N VAL A 159 -11.82 10.77 -6.44
CA VAL A 159 -12.54 11.98 -6.06
C VAL A 159 -12.02 12.42 -4.71
N THR A 160 -11.78 13.72 -4.59
CA THR A 160 -11.35 14.35 -3.34
C THR A 160 -12.34 15.46 -3.00
N ARG A 161 -12.35 15.87 -1.72
CA ARG A 161 -13.22 16.95 -1.26
C ARG A 161 -12.84 18.30 -1.88
N ASP A 162 -11.55 18.54 -2.05
CA ASP A 162 -10.95 19.87 -2.26
C ASP A 162 -9.97 19.95 -3.45
N ARG A 163 -9.46 18.81 -3.93
CA ARG A 163 -8.47 18.76 -5.03
C ARG A 163 -9.05 18.31 -6.38
N GLY A 164 -10.37 18.13 -6.45
CA GLY A 164 -11.09 17.79 -7.68
C GLY A 164 -11.30 16.29 -7.89
N LYS A 165 -11.56 15.94 -9.15
CA LYS A 165 -11.89 14.58 -9.62
C LYS A 165 -10.98 14.22 -10.79
N LEU A 166 -10.48 13.00 -10.77
CA LEU A 166 -9.71 12.39 -11.84
C LEU A 166 -10.42 11.14 -12.35
N GLN A 167 -10.37 10.96 -13.66
CA GLN A 167 -10.66 9.70 -14.33
C GLN A 167 -9.43 9.28 -15.12
N PHE A 168 -9.08 8.00 -15.09
CA PHE A 168 -7.98 7.48 -15.89
C PHE A 168 -8.15 6.02 -16.25
N GLU A 169 -7.41 5.59 -17.26
CA GLU A 169 -7.33 4.20 -17.70
C GLU A 169 -5.97 3.93 -18.34
N LYS A 170 -5.60 2.65 -18.43
CA LYS A 170 -4.37 2.27 -19.13
C LYS A 170 -4.50 2.66 -20.60
N ALA A 171 -3.53 3.42 -21.12
CA ALA A 171 -3.66 3.98 -22.44
C ALA A 171 -3.64 2.91 -23.54
N SER A 172 -4.62 2.95 -24.45
CA SER A 172 -4.60 2.21 -25.70
C SER A 172 -4.48 3.18 -26.89
N GLY A 173 -3.39 3.09 -27.65
CA GLY A 173 -3.18 3.86 -28.88
C GLY A 173 -2.35 5.15 -28.75
N GLN A 174 -2.61 6.11 -29.64
CA GLN A 174 -1.85 7.36 -29.82
C GLN A 174 -2.48 8.59 -29.14
N GLN A 175 -3.34 8.38 -28.15
CA GLN A 175 -3.95 9.47 -27.38
C GLN A 175 -2.87 10.24 -26.60
N GLU A 176 -3.19 11.47 -26.18
CA GLU A 176 -2.37 12.18 -25.20
C GLU A 176 -2.35 11.36 -23.90
N THR A 177 -1.15 11.14 -23.37
CA THR A 177 -0.94 10.25 -22.22
C THR A 177 0.07 10.84 -21.28
N LEU A 178 -0.15 10.60 -19.99
CA LEU A 178 0.86 10.73 -18.98
C LEU A 178 1.75 9.49 -18.99
N HIS A 179 3.05 9.66 -18.79
CA HIS A 179 4.01 8.58 -18.57
C HIS A 179 4.40 8.59 -17.09
N ASP A 180 4.19 7.50 -16.37
CA ASP A 180 4.62 7.40 -14.98
C ASP A 180 6.12 7.04 -14.85
N LEU A 181 6.63 7.09 -13.62
CA LEU A 181 8.02 6.79 -13.27
C LEU A 181 8.48 5.37 -13.71
N TYR A 182 7.54 4.46 -13.96
CA TYR A 182 7.80 3.07 -14.36
C TYR A 182 7.57 2.85 -15.85
N GLY A 183 7.32 3.92 -16.61
CA GLY A 183 7.14 3.90 -18.06
C GLY A 183 5.75 3.50 -18.53
N THR A 184 4.78 3.30 -17.63
CA THR A 184 3.40 3.00 -18.03
C THR A 184 2.71 4.27 -18.50
N ARG A 185 1.95 4.13 -19.60
CA ARG A 185 1.18 5.21 -20.20
C ARG A 185 -0.26 5.18 -19.71
N TRP A 186 -0.75 6.32 -19.26
CA TRP A 186 -2.10 6.50 -18.73
C TRP A 186 -2.85 7.58 -19.52
N ALA A 187 -4.03 7.24 -20.01
CA ALA A 187 -4.98 8.21 -20.52
C ALA A 187 -5.77 8.75 -19.32
N TRP A 188 -5.92 10.06 -19.21
CA TRP A 188 -6.56 10.67 -18.04
C TRP A 188 -7.38 11.91 -18.44
N ARG A 189 -8.36 12.25 -17.60
CA ARG A 189 -9.20 13.46 -17.70
C ARG A 189 -9.54 13.95 -16.29
N GLY A 190 -9.56 15.25 -16.10
CA GLY A 190 -9.90 15.86 -14.81
C GLY A 190 -8.70 16.58 -14.18
N ASP A 191 -8.51 16.43 -12.88
CA ASP A 191 -7.48 17.14 -12.11
C ASP A 191 -6.45 16.15 -11.52
N LEU A 192 -5.18 16.30 -11.88
CA LEU A 192 -4.08 15.50 -11.29
C LEU A 192 -3.78 15.89 -9.84
N GLY A 193 -4.26 17.05 -9.39
CA GLY A 193 -4.11 17.54 -8.03
C GLY A 193 -4.71 16.61 -6.97
N VAL A 194 -5.57 15.65 -7.36
CA VAL A 194 -6.01 14.56 -6.46
C VAL A 194 -4.85 13.75 -5.87
N PHE A 195 -3.66 13.82 -6.48
CA PHE A 195 -2.41 13.20 -6.03
C PHE A 195 -1.36 14.23 -5.57
N GLY A 196 -1.81 15.41 -5.10
CA GLY A 196 -0.92 16.47 -4.65
C GLY A 196 -0.20 17.18 -5.80
N GLU A 197 0.92 17.83 -5.50
CA GLU A 197 1.75 18.47 -6.52
C GLU A 197 2.43 17.42 -7.42
N THR A 198 2.47 17.69 -8.72
CA THR A 198 3.13 16.83 -9.71
C THR A 198 4.44 17.44 -10.16
N GLU A 199 5.48 16.61 -10.28
CA GLU A 199 6.75 16.99 -10.89
C GLU A 199 6.86 16.37 -12.30
N SER A 200 7.68 16.99 -13.15
CA SER A 200 7.93 16.50 -14.51
C SER A 200 9.43 16.47 -14.78
N ASP A 201 9.93 15.33 -15.24
CA ASP A 201 11.32 15.11 -15.64
C ASP A 201 11.37 14.31 -16.95
N ASP A 202 11.95 14.84 -18.02
CA ASP A 202 12.09 14.17 -19.33
C ASP A 202 10.81 13.43 -19.85
N ASN A 203 9.64 14.07 -19.73
CA ASN A 203 8.29 13.55 -20.05
C ASN A 203 7.73 12.49 -19.09
N VAL A 204 8.41 12.20 -18.00
CA VAL A 204 7.91 11.40 -16.88
C VAL A 204 7.19 12.31 -15.90
N THR A 205 5.99 11.93 -15.48
CA THR A 205 5.26 12.60 -14.40
C THR A 205 5.47 11.84 -13.10
N ILE A 206 5.90 12.57 -12.07
CA ILE A 206 6.22 12.06 -10.75
C ILE A 206 5.19 12.61 -9.76
N PHE A 207 4.78 11.74 -8.83
CA PHE A 207 3.83 12.03 -7.76
C PHE A 207 4.52 11.86 -6.41
N PRO A 208 5.21 12.89 -5.88
CA PRO A 208 6.02 12.76 -4.66
C PRO A 208 5.21 12.35 -3.42
N GLU A 209 3.99 12.88 -3.29
CA GLU A 209 3.12 12.59 -2.15
C GLU A 209 2.41 11.23 -2.26
N TYR A 210 2.09 10.77 -3.47
CA TYR A 210 1.34 9.53 -3.71
C TYR A 210 2.06 8.68 -4.77
N PRO A 211 3.09 7.90 -4.39
CA PRO A 211 3.92 7.20 -5.35
C PRO A 211 3.14 6.12 -6.12
N ASN A 212 3.38 6.09 -7.44
CA ASN A 212 2.78 5.15 -8.40
C ASN A 212 1.25 5.02 -8.31
N PRO A 213 0.49 6.14 -8.28
CA PRO A 213 -0.90 6.07 -7.85
C PRO A 213 -1.78 5.36 -8.88
N PHE A 214 -1.49 5.51 -10.17
CA PHE A 214 -2.28 4.92 -11.26
C PHE A 214 -2.22 3.38 -11.25
N GLU A 215 -1.01 2.80 -11.25
CA GLU A 215 -0.83 1.34 -11.25
C GLU A 215 -1.38 0.72 -9.97
N ARG A 216 -1.17 1.36 -8.81
CA ARG A 216 -1.65 0.86 -7.51
C ARG A 216 -3.19 0.84 -7.44
N ILE A 217 -3.84 1.91 -7.90
CA ILE A 217 -5.31 1.97 -7.95
C ILE A 217 -5.87 0.97 -8.96
N ALA A 218 -5.29 0.89 -10.16
CA ALA A 218 -5.71 -0.08 -11.16
C ALA A 218 -5.59 -1.51 -10.62
N GLY A 219 -4.44 -1.84 -10.01
CA GLY A 219 -4.19 -3.17 -9.44
C GLY A 219 -5.19 -3.57 -8.35
N ILE A 220 -5.52 -2.66 -7.42
CA ILE A 220 -6.48 -2.98 -6.36
C ILE A 220 -7.91 -3.10 -6.91
N LEU A 221 -8.29 -2.27 -7.88
CA LEU A 221 -9.64 -2.28 -8.48
C LEU A 221 -9.84 -3.42 -9.51
N GLU A 222 -8.77 -3.95 -10.11
CA GLU A 222 -8.83 -5.12 -10.99
C GLU A 222 -8.86 -6.46 -10.21
N SER A 223 -8.58 -6.43 -8.90
CA SER A 223 -8.66 -7.62 -8.06
C SER A 223 -10.09 -8.14 -7.96
N SER A 224 -10.27 -9.45 -8.13
CA SER A 224 -11.56 -10.14 -7.88
C SER A 224 -12.05 -10.02 -6.43
N ARG A 225 -11.18 -9.59 -5.52
CA ARG A 225 -11.48 -9.33 -4.11
C ARG A 225 -11.50 -7.84 -3.80
N SER A 226 -11.66 -6.97 -4.80
CA SER A 226 -11.81 -5.54 -4.56
C SER A 226 -13.19 -5.23 -4.00
N GLY A 227 -13.26 -4.32 -3.03
CA GLY A 227 -14.51 -3.63 -2.72
C GLY A 227 -14.97 -2.76 -3.89
N HIS A 228 -16.22 -2.35 -3.86
CA HIS A 228 -16.77 -1.49 -4.90
C HIS A 228 -16.19 -0.06 -4.84
N ILE A 229 -16.03 0.44 -3.62
CA ILE A 229 -15.52 1.78 -3.31
C ILE A 229 -14.43 1.63 -2.26
N TRP A 230 -13.35 2.39 -2.44
CA TRP A 230 -12.25 2.48 -1.51
C TRP A 230 -12.13 3.91 -0.99
N ALA A 231 -11.67 4.07 0.24
CA ALA A 231 -11.37 5.37 0.81
C ALA A 231 -9.98 5.34 1.47
N THR A 232 -9.22 6.43 1.35
CA THR A 232 -7.97 6.65 2.08
C THR A 232 -8.17 7.79 3.10
N ALA A 233 -7.55 7.67 4.26
CA ALA A 233 -7.59 8.70 5.30
C ALA A 233 -6.44 9.69 5.12
N ARG A 234 -6.65 10.95 5.49
CA ARG A 234 -5.57 11.93 5.62
C ARG A 234 -4.59 11.46 6.70
N ILE A 235 -3.33 11.91 6.61
CA ILE A 235 -2.31 11.63 7.64
C ILE A 235 -2.87 12.00 9.02
N GLY A 236 -2.64 11.13 10.01
CA GLY A 236 -3.12 11.33 11.36
C GLY A 236 -4.37 10.55 11.76
N HIS A 237 -5.04 9.86 10.83
CA HIS A 237 -6.38 9.29 11.07
C HIS A 237 -6.50 7.87 10.55
N ASP A 238 -7.27 7.04 11.25
CA ASP A 238 -7.61 5.67 10.90
C ASP A 238 -9.10 5.52 10.63
N PHE A 239 -9.45 4.59 9.74
CA PHE A 239 -10.81 4.11 9.64
C PHE A 239 -11.10 3.08 10.71
N VAL A 240 -12.27 3.20 11.34
CA VAL A 240 -12.75 2.25 12.34
C VAL A 240 -14.21 1.87 12.10
N ILE A 241 -14.61 0.77 12.72
CA ILE A 241 -16.00 0.32 12.88
C ILE A 241 -16.19 -0.11 14.34
N PRO A 242 -17.43 -0.27 14.82
CA PRO A 242 -17.64 -0.74 16.19
C PRO A 242 -16.88 -2.04 16.48
N GLY A 243 -16.01 -2.01 17.51
CA GLY A 243 -15.15 -3.12 17.89
C GLY A 243 -13.73 -3.08 17.31
N ILE A 244 -13.37 -2.05 16.54
CA ILE A 244 -12.00 -1.75 16.10
C ILE A 244 -11.62 -0.38 16.65
N ASP A 245 -10.46 -0.28 17.29
CA ASP A 245 -9.91 0.98 17.80
C ASP A 245 -8.93 1.60 16.80
N ALA A 246 -8.84 2.93 16.79
CA ALA A 246 -7.80 3.64 16.06
C ALA A 246 -6.46 3.57 16.81
N HIS A 247 -5.35 3.67 16.10
CA HIS A 247 -4.00 3.66 16.69
C HIS A 247 -3.63 5.03 17.30
N ALA A 248 -4.50 5.60 18.12
CA ALA A 248 -4.35 6.95 18.67
C ALA A 248 -2.99 7.15 19.38
N GLY A 249 -2.21 8.13 18.92
CA GLY A 249 -0.87 8.44 19.43
C GLY A 249 0.23 7.47 18.99
N GLY A 250 -0.11 6.48 18.17
CA GLY A 250 0.82 5.54 17.55
C GLY A 250 1.07 5.82 16.07
N GLY A 251 1.36 4.75 15.34
CA GLY A 251 1.56 4.73 13.90
C GLY A 251 0.45 3.96 13.18
N SER A 252 0.28 4.22 11.90
CA SER A 252 -0.60 3.45 11.02
C SER A 252 -0.15 3.57 9.56
N HIS A 253 -0.81 2.84 8.67
CA HIS A 253 -0.43 2.72 7.27
C HIS A 253 -1.63 2.30 6.38
N GLY A 254 -1.35 2.03 5.11
CA GLY A 254 -2.30 1.43 4.17
C GLY A 254 -2.81 2.39 3.09
N SER A 255 -2.57 3.69 3.21
CA SER A 255 -2.98 4.67 2.20
C SER A 255 -2.04 4.70 0.99
N LEU A 256 -2.39 5.50 -0.02
CA LEU A 256 -1.51 5.78 -1.16
C LEU A 256 -0.36 6.74 -0.82
N HIS A 257 -0.39 7.39 0.34
CA HIS A 257 0.57 8.42 0.72
C HIS A 257 1.99 7.83 0.84
N SER A 258 3.01 8.61 0.48
CA SER A 258 4.42 8.21 0.44
C SER A 258 4.92 7.68 1.78
N LEU A 259 4.51 8.30 2.88
CA LEU A 259 4.83 7.86 4.25
C LEU A 259 4.33 6.44 4.59
N ASP A 260 3.30 5.92 3.90
CA ASP A 260 2.84 4.54 4.08
C ASP A 260 3.45 3.58 3.04
N SER A 261 4.00 4.12 1.95
CA SER A 261 4.21 3.38 0.70
C SER A 261 5.67 3.10 0.36
N SER A 262 6.62 3.72 1.08
CA SER A 262 8.04 3.73 0.71
C SER A 262 8.91 3.01 1.74
N PRO A 263 8.91 1.66 1.79
CA PRO A 263 9.87 0.91 2.59
C PRO A 263 11.26 0.93 1.95
N PRO A 264 12.35 0.75 2.71
CA PRO A 264 13.69 0.64 2.14
C PRO A 264 13.88 -0.70 1.43
N MET A 265 14.88 -0.77 0.56
CA MET A 265 15.39 -2.03 0.01
C MET A 265 16.91 -2.01 0.07
N PHE A 266 17.49 -2.88 0.89
CA PHE A 266 18.93 -3.10 0.99
C PHE A 266 19.27 -4.40 0.30
N VAL A 267 20.33 -4.39 -0.51
CA VAL A 267 20.86 -5.58 -1.20
C VAL A 267 22.36 -5.63 -1.02
N ALA A 268 22.88 -6.77 -0.56
CA ALA A 268 24.30 -6.99 -0.33
C ALA A 268 24.69 -8.44 -0.70
N GLY A 269 25.98 -8.68 -0.92
CA GLY A 269 26.50 -10.02 -1.24
C GLY A 269 26.12 -10.53 -2.64
N THR A 270 25.81 -9.62 -3.57
CA THR A 270 25.51 -9.95 -4.97
C THR A 270 26.72 -9.75 -5.87
N THR A 271 26.74 -10.42 -7.02
CA THR A 271 27.75 -10.24 -8.07
C THR A 271 27.51 -8.96 -8.89
N SER A 272 28.54 -8.49 -9.60
CA SER A 272 28.50 -7.21 -10.33
C SER A 272 27.56 -7.19 -11.56
N ASP A 273 27.13 -8.35 -12.04
CA ASP A 273 26.14 -8.50 -13.10
C ASP A 273 24.68 -8.36 -12.60
N ILE A 274 24.47 -8.37 -11.28
CA ILE A 274 23.21 -8.01 -10.67
C ILE A 274 23.07 -6.48 -10.70
N GLN A 275 22.03 -6.00 -11.37
CA GLN A 275 21.71 -4.58 -11.51
C GLN A 275 20.41 -4.34 -10.77
N LEU A 276 20.43 -3.38 -9.84
CA LEU A 276 19.24 -2.99 -9.09
C LEU A 276 18.41 -2.00 -9.92
N PRO A 277 17.07 -2.05 -9.86
CA PRO A 277 16.24 -1.02 -10.43
C PRO A 277 16.57 0.35 -9.82
N GLN A 278 16.57 1.41 -10.64
CA GLN A 278 16.76 2.78 -10.16
C GLN A 278 15.64 3.20 -9.19
N HIS A 279 14.43 2.70 -9.42
CA HIS A 279 13.25 2.91 -8.58
C HIS A 279 12.71 1.53 -8.17
N PRO A 280 13.27 0.92 -7.10
CA PRO A 280 12.88 -0.42 -6.69
C PRO A 280 11.44 -0.46 -6.15
N ARG A 281 10.72 -1.52 -6.49
CA ARG A 281 9.38 -1.86 -5.99
C ARG A 281 9.39 -3.25 -5.36
N SER A 282 8.40 -3.53 -4.51
CA SER A 282 8.22 -4.87 -3.92
C SER A 282 8.07 -5.97 -4.97
N ILE A 283 7.49 -5.66 -6.15
CA ILE A 283 7.37 -6.63 -7.25
C ILE A 283 8.71 -7.00 -7.90
N ASP A 284 9.76 -6.22 -7.67
CA ASP A 284 11.10 -6.48 -8.22
C ASP A 284 11.87 -7.52 -7.37
N LEU A 285 11.41 -7.84 -6.16
CA LEU A 285 12.07 -8.77 -5.25
C LEU A 285 12.13 -10.20 -5.80
N VAL A 286 11.05 -10.68 -6.42
CA VAL A 286 10.99 -12.05 -6.98
C VAL A 286 11.92 -12.18 -8.19
N PRO A 287 11.85 -11.34 -9.23
CA PRO A 287 12.80 -11.38 -10.35
C PRO A 287 14.25 -11.23 -9.90
N LEU A 288 14.52 -10.35 -8.92
CA LEU A 288 15.86 -10.17 -8.37
C LEU A 288 16.36 -11.44 -7.68
N SER A 289 15.53 -12.06 -6.84
CA SER A 289 15.88 -13.30 -6.13
C SER A 289 16.16 -14.45 -7.09
N LEU A 290 15.32 -14.64 -8.12
CA LEU A 290 15.53 -15.65 -9.15
C LEU A 290 16.85 -15.43 -9.90
N LYS A 291 17.17 -14.17 -10.24
CA LYS A 291 18.42 -13.82 -10.91
C LYS A 291 19.64 -14.12 -10.03
N ILE A 292 19.59 -13.77 -8.74
CA ILE A 292 20.65 -14.06 -7.77
C ILE A 292 20.88 -15.56 -7.62
N LEU A 293 19.79 -16.35 -7.58
CA LEU A 293 19.85 -17.81 -7.47
C LEU A 293 20.16 -18.51 -8.80
N ASN A 294 20.32 -17.75 -9.90
CA ASN A 294 20.50 -18.28 -11.24
C ASN A 294 19.37 -19.27 -11.65
N ILE A 295 18.14 -18.95 -11.25
CA ILE A 295 16.92 -19.69 -11.60
C ILE A 295 16.25 -19.01 -12.79
N ASP A 296 15.93 -19.81 -13.79
CA ASP A 296 15.20 -19.38 -14.98
C ASP A 296 13.71 -19.20 -14.64
N PRO A 297 13.14 -17.98 -14.70
CA PRO A 297 11.75 -17.73 -14.35
C PRO A 297 10.75 -18.49 -15.24
N GLU A 298 11.11 -18.88 -16.47
CA GLU A 298 10.24 -19.69 -17.33
C GLU A 298 10.12 -21.17 -16.87
N LYS A 299 10.92 -21.58 -15.89
CA LYS A 299 10.94 -22.95 -15.33
C LYS A 299 10.34 -23.04 -13.93
N VAL A 300 9.80 -21.93 -13.41
CA VAL A 300 9.08 -21.90 -12.14
C VAL A 300 7.59 -22.06 -12.45
N GLU A 301 7.06 -23.29 -12.28
CA GLU A 301 5.62 -23.59 -12.41
C GLU A 301 4.78 -22.96 -11.29
#